data_AF-A0A562PK59-F1
#
_entry.id   AF-A0A562PK59-F1
#
_cell.length_a   1.000
_cell.length_b   1.000
_cell.length_c   1.000
_cell.angle_alpha   90.00
_cell.angle_beta   90.00
_cell.angle_gamma   90.00
#
_symmetry.space_group_name_H-M   'P 1'
#
loop_
_entity.id
_entity.type
_entity.pdbx_description
1 polymer ?
#
loop_
_entity_poly.entity_id
_entity_poly.type
_entity_poly.pdbx_seq_one_letter_code
_entity_poly.pdbx_strand_id
1 'polypeptide(L)'
;MKIVDQRYLADRNRYCTEPCLLAILDLGHPVTAADMQRLRGELKNALPGLRQGRSLIGVVGEDADTPDTGLQLARLIQSVAIELHRLTGDDVMVGFVGRVPKMAGRYRLILPFRCGTVAHAALTLAIDLVGALLDGRTFALDEGLAELRRIAAANLPPAPPDNAIRIAA
;
A
#
# COMPACT_ATOMS: atom_id res chain seq x y z
N MET A 1 7.49 9.85 -8.51
CA MET A 1 7.45 8.42 -8.12
C MET A 1 6.58 7.66 -9.10
N LYS A 2 6.90 6.40 -9.44
CA LYS A 2 6.10 5.59 -10.38
C LYS A 2 6.27 4.09 -10.19
N ILE A 3 5.24 3.32 -10.52
CA ILE A 3 5.33 1.85 -10.61
C ILE A 3 6.07 1.50 -11.91
N VAL A 4 7.14 0.71 -11.81
CA VAL A 4 7.95 0.28 -12.97
C VAL A 4 7.70 -1.17 -13.39
N ASP A 5 7.21 -1.99 -12.47
CA ASP A 5 6.75 -3.36 -12.76
C ASP A 5 5.60 -3.68 -11.79
N GLN A 6 4.60 -4.41 -12.26
CA GLN A 6 3.45 -4.83 -11.46
C GLN A 6 3.00 -6.23 -11.87
N ARG A 7 2.81 -7.10 -10.88
CA ARG A 7 2.36 -8.48 -11.09
C ARG A 7 1.36 -8.89 -10.02
N TYR A 8 0.37 -9.66 -10.44
CA TYR A 8 -0.56 -10.34 -9.54
C TYR A 8 -0.04 -11.75 -9.30
N LEU A 9 0.26 -12.09 -8.04
CA LEU A 9 0.62 -13.43 -7.62
C LEU A 9 -0.63 -14.08 -7.06
N ALA A 10 -1.24 -15.01 -7.81
CA ALA A 10 -2.52 -15.62 -7.44
C ALA A 10 -2.38 -16.69 -6.34
N ASP A 11 -1.22 -17.33 -6.25
CA ASP A 11 -0.97 -18.43 -5.32
C ASP A 11 0.05 -18.06 -4.23
N ARG A 12 0.18 -18.98 -3.26
CA ARG A 12 1.24 -18.94 -2.25
C ARG A 12 2.60 -18.70 -2.92
N ASN A 13 3.32 -17.73 -2.40
CA ASN A 13 4.61 -17.32 -2.91
C ASN A 13 5.59 -17.08 -1.75
N ARG A 14 6.82 -16.66 -2.08
CA ARG A 14 7.87 -16.45 -1.08
C ARG A 14 7.60 -15.29 -0.11
N TYR A 15 6.61 -14.43 -0.40
CA TYR A 15 6.28 -13.25 0.40
C TYR A 15 5.04 -13.44 1.27
N CYS A 16 4.02 -14.13 0.77
CA CYS A 16 2.79 -14.42 1.51
C CYS A 16 2.10 -15.70 1.03
N THR A 17 1.21 -16.21 1.88
CA THR A 17 0.38 -17.41 1.60
C THR A 17 -0.92 -17.08 0.88
N GLU A 18 -1.25 -15.80 0.74
CA GLU A 18 -2.46 -15.30 0.09
C GLU A 18 -2.14 -14.66 -1.28
N PRO A 19 -3.13 -14.45 -2.17
CA PRO A 19 -2.95 -13.64 -3.37
C PRO A 19 -2.38 -12.25 -3.04
N CYS A 20 -1.40 -11.78 -3.82
CA CYS A 20 -0.80 -10.47 -3.58
C CYS A 20 -0.33 -9.74 -4.83
N LEU A 21 -0.32 -8.42 -4.70
CA LEU A 21 0.23 -7.49 -5.66
C LEU A 21 1.71 -7.32 -5.36
N LEU A 22 2.54 -7.69 -6.33
CA LEU A 22 3.96 -7.32 -6.34
C LEU A 22 4.12 -6.10 -7.22
N ALA A 23 4.62 -5.01 -6.65
CA ALA A 23 4.99 -3.82 -7.38
C ALA A 23 6.49 -3.51 -7.19
N ILE A 24 7.15 -3.05 -8.23
CA ILE A 24 8.44 -2.36 -8.12
C ILE A 24 8.16 -0.87 -8.28
N LEU A 25 8.54 -0.10 -7.27
CA LEU A 25 8.36 1.34 -7.21
C LEU A 25 9.70 2.02 -7.43
N ASP A 26 9.73 2.99 -8.34
CA ASP A 26 10.82 3.93 -8.52
C ASP A 26 10.47 5.24 -7.81
N LEU A 27 11.25 5.60 -6.79
CA LEU A 27 10.99 6.80 -5.98
C LEU A 27 11.40 8.08 -6.72
N GLY A 28 12.17 7.97 -7.80
CA GLY A 28 12.64 9.10 -8.61
C GLY A 28 13.81 9.83 -7.97
N HIS A 29 13.64 10.35 -6.75
CA HIS A 29 14.65 11.17 -6.08
C HIS A 29 14.78 10.80 -4.60
N PRO A 30 15.97 11.01 -4.00
CA PRO A 30 16.16 10.85 -2.57
C PRO A 30 15.32 11.88 -1.81
N VAL A 31 14.72 11.43 -0.71
CA VAL A 31 13.92 12.28 0.19
C VAL A 31 14.74 12.56 1.45
N THR A 32 14.71 13.81 1.92
CA THR A 32 15.46 14.20 3.12
C THR A 32 14.74 13.75 4.40
N ALA A 33 15.47 13.75 5.53
CA ALA A 33 14.86 13.46 6.82
C ALA A 33 13.78 14.49 7.20
N ALA A 34 13.95 15.76 6.82
CA ALA A 34 12.98 16.83 7.06
C ALA A 34 11.69 16.61 6.26
N ASP A 35 11.81 16.25 4.98
CA ASP A 35 10.66 15.90 4.14
C ASP A 35 9.89 14.71 4.71
N MET A 36 10.60 13.66 5.17
CA MET A 36 9.98 12.50 5.81
C MET A 36 9.21 12.88 7.09
N GLN A 37 9.73 13.81 7.90
CA GLN A 37 9.03 14.28 9.11
C GLN A 37 7.77 15.06 8.75
N ARG A 38 7.85 16.01 7.80
CA ARG A 38 6.69 16.76 7.32
C ARG A 38 5.61 15.83 6.76
N LEU A 39 6.01 14.92 5.87
CA LEU A 39 5.11 13.96 5.23
C LEU A 39 4.37 13.09 6.25
N ARG A 40 5.08 12.59 7.28
CA ARG A 40 4.44 11.82 8.36
C ARG A 40 3.40 12.64 9.14
N GLY A 41 3.66 13.92 9.37
CA GLY A 41 2.72 14.83 10.03
C GLY A 41 1.45 15.05 9.19
N GLU A 42 1.62 15.37 7.91
CA GLU A 42 0.53 15.59 6.97
C GLU A 42 -0.33 14.33 6.78
N LEU A 43 0.31 13.17 6.58
CA LEU A 43 -0.38 11.89 6.44
C LEU A 43 -1.13 11.49 7.71
N LYS A 44 -0.59 11.78 8.91
CA LYS A 44 -1.29 11.49 10.17
C LYS A 44 -2.59 12.30 10.29
N ASN A 45 -2.59 13.53 9.78
CA ASN A 45 -3.80 14.37 9.77
C ASN A 45 -4.80 13.88 8.71
N ALA A 46 -4.33 13.52 7.52
CA ALA A 46 -5.17 13.06 6.42
C ALA A 46 -5.74 11.65 6.63
N LEU A 47 -4.95 10.76 7.25
CA LEU A 47 -5.26 9.35 7.49
C LEU A 47 -4.99 9.01 8.97
N PRO A 48 -5.90 9.36 9.89
CA PRO A 48 -5.67 9.16 11.33
C PRO A 48 -5.58 7.68 11.73
N GLY A 49 -6.14 6.77 10.92
CA GLY A 49 -6.05 5.33 11.10
C GLY A 49 -4.74 4.72 10.59
N LEU A 50 -3.86 5.52 9.96
CA LEU A 50 -2.53 5.09 9.51
C LEU A 50 -1.73 4.60 10.72
N ARG A 51 -1.78 3.29 10.96
CA ARG A 51 -0.99 2.65 12.01
C ARG A 51 0.47 2.97 11.70
N GLN A 52 1.20 3.53 12.67
CA GLN A 52 2.66 3.57 12.61
C GLN A 52 3.16 2.13 12.82
N GLY A 53 2.95 1.31 11.80
CA GLY A 53 3.21 -0.12 11.84
C GLY A 53 4.70 -0.36 11.96
N ARG A 54 5.11 -0.93 13.09
CA ARG A 54 6.30 -1.80 13.13
C ARG A 54 6.13 -2.82 12.01
N SER A 55 6.96 -2.71 10.98
CA SER A 55 7.05 -3.67 9.88
C SER A 55 7.36 -5.05 10.48
N LEU A 56 6.35 -5.91 10.66
CA LEU A 56 6.53 -7.17 11.39
C LEU A 56 7.11 -8.31 10.54
N ILE A 57 7.30 -8.12 9.23
CA ILE A 57 7.88 -9.15 8.36
C ILE A 57 8.84 -8.51 7.36
N GLY A 58 10.12 -8.91 7.41
CA GLY A 58 11.01 -8.80 6.24
C GLY A 58 12.24 -7.89 6.32
N VAL A 59 12.72 -7.51 7.50
CA VAL A 59 14.09 -6.95 7.59
C VAL A 59 15.09 -8.10 7.48
N VAL A 60 15.39 -8.52 6.25
CA VAL A 60 16.62 -9.27 5.99
C VAL A 60 17.62 -8.26 5.41
N GLY A 61 18.54 -7.78 6.26
CA GLY A 61 19.73 -7.04 5.83
C GLY A 61 19.77 -5.52 6.05
N GLU A 62 19.20 -4.97 7.15
CA GLU A 62 19.62 -3.63 7.58
C GLU A 62 20.89 -3.76 8.44
N ASP A 63 22.03 -3.38 7.87
CA ASP A 63 23.17 -2.87 8.64
C ASP A 63 22.70 -1.60 9.35
N ALA A 64 22.87 -1.57 10.67
CA ALA A 64 22.26 -0.60 11.58
C ALA A 64 22.81 0.84 11.48
N ASP A 65 23.73 1.12 10.57
CA ASP A 65 24.55 2.34 10.63
C ASP A 65 24.11 3.48 9.71
N THR A 66 23.12 3.32 8.82
CA THR A 66 22.54 4.45 8.08
C THR A 66 21.07 4.21 7.70
N PRO A 67 20.14 5.08 8.15
CA PRO A 67 18.73 4.97 7.76
C PRO A 67 18.55 5.24 6.27
N ASP A 68 18.19 4.22 5.50
CA ASP A 68 17.81 4.34 4.08
C ASP A 68 16.46 5.06 3.99
N THR A 69 16.50 6.37 3.72
CA THR A 69 15.29 7.20 3.61
C THR A 69 14.37 6.75 2.48
N GLY A 70 14.91 6.18 1.40
CA GLY A 70 14.10 5.61 0.34
C GLY A 70 13.35 4.35 0.78
N LEU A 71 13.99 3.46 1.54
CA LEU A 71 13.31 2.29 2.13
C LEU A 71 12.20 2.72 3.09
N GLN A 72 12.44 3.77 3.88
CA GLN A 72 11.42 4.34 4.77
C GLN A 72 10.25 4.95 4.00
N LEU A 73 10.51 5.66 2.90
CA LEU A 73 9.45 6.20 2.04
C LEU A 73 8.63 5.07 1.40
N ALA A 74 9.28 4.04 0.89
CA ALA A 74 8.60 2.87 0.33
C ALA A 74 7.72 2.15 1.37
N ARG A 75 8.20 2.02 2.62
CA ARG A 75 7.41 1.49 3.75
C ARG A 75 6.22 2.40 4.07
N LEU A 76 6.41 3.71 4.06
CA LEU A 76 5.33 4.66 4.31
C LEU A 76 4.25 4.59 3.23
N ILE A 77 4.62 4.51 1.96
CA ILE A 77 3.69 4.33 0.83
C ILE A 77 2.90 3.03 0.98
N GLN A 78 3.55 1.94 1.38
CA GLN A 78 2.85 0.68 1.67
C GLN A 78 1.81 0.85 2.80
N SER A 79 2.19 1.48 3.91
CA SER A 79 1.26 1.71 5.03
C SER A 79 0.06 2.55 4.59
N VAL A 80 0.28 3.56 3.75
CA VAL A 80 -0.80 4.38 3.18
C VAL A 80 -1.70 3.51 2.30
N ALA A 81 -1.15 2.71 1.40
CA ALA A 81 -1.93 1.83 0.53
C ALA A 81 -2.78 0.80 1.31
N ILE A 82 -2.23 0.26 2.40
CA ILE A 82 -2.93 -0.65 3.32
C ILE A 82 -4.07 0.07 4.05
N GLU A 83 -3.83 1.28 4.57
CA GLU A 83 -4.88 2.05 5.23
C GLU A 83 -6.00 2.43 4.25
N LEU A 84 -5.66 2.80 3.02
CA LEU A 84 -6.63 3.06 1.97
C LEU A 84 -7.47 1.81 1.65
N HIS A 85 -6.88 0.61 1.65
CA HIS A 85 -7.66 -0.65 1.57
C HIS A 85 -8.63 -0.80 2.72
N ARG A 86 -8.15 -0.61 3.95
CA ARG A 86 -8.98 -0.77 5.15
C ARG A 86 -10.18 0.17 5.13
N LEU A 87 -10.02 1.39 4.61
CA LEU A 87 -11.09 2.37 4.44
C LEU A 87 -12.14 1.98 3.37
N THR A 88 -11.88 0.92 2.60
CA THR A 88 -12.82 0.31 1.63
C THR A 88 -13.49 -0.95 2.16
N GLY A 89 -13.15 -1.40 3.38
CA GLY A 89 -13.70 -2.60 4.00
C GLY A 89 -12.87 -3.88 3.80
N ASP A 90 -11.66 -3.79 3.24
CA ASP A 90 -10.73 -4.93 3.13
C ASP A 90 -9.69 -4.88 4.28
N ASP A 91 -9.71 -5.89 5.16
CA ASP A 91 -8.83 -5.99 6.34
C ASP A 91 -7.44 -6.58 6.01
N VAL A 92 -6.88 -6.23 4.86
CA VAL A 92 -5.49 -6.58 4.52
C VAL A 92 -4.56 -5.91 5.54
N MET A 93 -3.81 -6.71 6.30
CA MET A 93 -3.10 -6.21 7.47
C MET A 93 -1.58 -6.16 7.33
N VAL A 94 -0.96 -6.91 6.40
CA VAL A 94 0.50 -7.09 6.39
C VAL A 94 1.05 -7.13 4.97
N GLY A 95 2.08 -6.34 4.69
CA GLY A 95 2.83 -6.39 3.43
C GLY A 95 4.33 -6.57 3.67
N PHE A 96 5.09 -6.61 2.57
CA PHE A 96 6.56 -6.65 2.59
C PHE A 96 7.14 -5.51 1.78
N VAL A 97 8.21 -4.87 2.27
CA VAL A 97 9.01 -3.91 1.49
C VAL A 97 10.47 -4.31 1.52
N GLY A 98 11.12 -4.32 0.37
CA GLY A 98 12.56 -4.59 0.29
C GLY A 98 13.21 -3.93 -0.92
N ARG A 99 14.54 -3.83 -0.88
CA ARG A 99 15.32 -3.34 -2.02
C ARG A 99 15.24 -4.31 -3.19
N VAL A 100 15.36 -3.80 -4.40
CA VAL A 100 15.58 -4.63 -5.59
C VAL A 100 17.09 -4.72 -5.86
N PRO A 101 17.69 -5.94 -5.90
CA PRO A 101 19.11 -6.09 -6.18
C PRO A 101 19.53 -5.40 -7.48
N LYS A 102 20.66 -4.69 -7.46
CA LYS A 102 21.24 -3.97 -8.61
C LYS A 102 20.34 -2.86 -9.19
N MET A 103 19.31 -2.41 -8.47
CA MET A 103 18.38 -1.36 -8.91
C MET A 103 18.24 -0.30 -7.81
N ALA A 104 19.25 0.57 -7.70
CA ALA A 104 19.25 1.67 -6.72
C ALA A 104 18.03 2.59 -6.90
N GLY A 105 17.48 3.08 -5.79
CA GLY A 105 16.27 3.93 -5.78
C GLY A 105 14.96 3.19 -6.09
N ARG A 106 15.02 1.86 -6.28
CA ARG A 106 13.84 1.02 -6.56
C ARG A 106 13.57 0.02 -5.46
N TYR A 107 12.30 -0.07 -5.11
CA TYR A 107 11.83 -0.84 -3.96
C TYR A 107 10.71 -1.76 -4.39
N ARG A 108 10.77 -3.00 -3.91
CA ARG A 108 9.70 -3.99 -4.08
C ARG A 108 8.70 -3.81 -2.95
N LEU A 109 7.43 -3.66 -3.31
CA LEU A 109 6.30 -3.64 -2.39
C LEU A 109 5.45 -4.88 -2.66
N ILE A 110 5.02 -5.53 -1.58
CA ILE A 110 4.06 -6.63 -1.60
C ILE A 110 2.83 -6.20 -0.82
N LEU A 111 1.67 -6.30 -1.45
CA LEU A 111 0.36 -5.99 -0.86
C LEU A 111 -0.56 -7.19 -1.07
N PRO A 112 -0.86 -8.00 -0.04
CA PRO A 112 -1.91 -9.00 -0.14
C PRO A 112 -3.24 -8.34 -0.51
N PHE A 113 -4.14 -9.08 -1.14
CA PHE A 113 -5.44 -8.54 -1.52
C PHE A 113 -6.54 -9.59 -1.54
N ARG A 114 -7.78 -9.15 -1.36
CA ARG A 114 -8.97 -9.90 -1.80
C ARG A 114 -9.35 -9.58 -3.24
N CYS A 115 -9.15 -8.32 -3.67
CA CYS A 115 -9.37 -7.87 -5.03
C CYS A 115 -8.13 -7.14 -5.60
N GLY A 116 -7.55 -7.67 -6.67
CA GLY A 116 -6.37 -7.08 -7.31
C GLY A 116 -6.61 -5.70 -7.92
N THR A 117 -7.84 -5.42 -8.36
CA THR A 117 -8.23 -4.11 -8.91
C THR A 117 -8.21 -3.05 -7.80
N VAL A 118 -8.76 -3.37 -6.63
CA VAL A 118 -8.72 -2.48 -5.46
C VAL A 118 -7.27 -2.31 -5.01
N ALA A 119 -6.47 -3.38 -4.95
CA ALA A 119 -5.03 -3.39 -4.65
C ALA A 119 -4.25 -2.34 -5.46
N HIS A 120 -4.43 -2.39 -6.77
CA HIS A 120 -3.78 -1.46 -7.69
C HIS A 120 -4.28 -0.01 -7.51
N ALA A 121 -5.59 0.18 -7.37
CA ALA A 121 -6.18 1.51 -7.21
C ALA A 121 -5.70 2.19 -5.92
N ALA A 122 -5.64 1.47 -4.80
CA ALA A 122 -5.16 2.03 -3.54
C ALA A 122 -3.66 2.32 -3.55
N LEU A 123 -2.85 1.46 -4.19
CA LEU A 123 -1.42 1.73 -4.34
C LEU A 123 -1.18 2.97 -5.21
N THR A 124 -1.93 3.12 -6.29
CA THR A 124 -1.86 4.30 -7.17
C THR A 124 -2.23 5.56 -6.40
N LEU A 125 -3.37 5.54 -5.69
CA LEU A 125 -3.82 6.64 -4.84
C LEU A 125 -2.79 6.99 -3.75
N ALA A 126 -2.14 6.00 -3.15
CA ALA A 126 -1.08 6.22 -2.17
C ALA A 126 0.14 6.92 -2.78
N ILE A 127 0.56 6.53 -3.98
CA ILE A 127 1.70 7.15 -4.69
C ILE A 127 1.37 8.60 -5.04
N ASP A 128 0.16 8.86 -5.52
CA ASP A 128 -0.27 10.20 -5.93
C ASP A 128 -0.40 11.14 -4.71
N LEU A 129 -1.01 10.65 -3.62
CA LEU A 129 -1.11 11.39 -2.36
C LEU A 129 0.28 11.74 -1.83
N VAL A 130 1.16 10.73 -1.69
CA VAL A 130 2.51 10.95 -1.15
C VAL A 130 3.34 11.85 -2.08
N GLY A 131 3.16 11.71 -3.39
CA GLY A 131 3.80 12.57 -4.38
C GLY A 131 3.38 14.03 -4.23
N ALA A 132 2.07 14.29 -4.14
CA ALA A 132 1.54 15.63 -3.93
C ALA A 132 2.08 16.27 -2.65
N LEU A 133 2.06 15.54 -1.52
CA LEU A 133 2.56 16.04 -0.24
C LEU A 133 4.07 16.31 -0.23
N LEU A 134 4.87 15.48 -0.92
CA LEU A 134 6.30 15.74 -1.10
C LEU A 134 6.55 17.00 -1.94
N ASP A 135 5.75 17.21 -2.97
CA ASP A 135 5.80 18.40 -3.83
C ASP A 135 5.19 19.66 -3.17
N GLY A 136 4.66 19.56 -1.95
CA GLY A 136 3.98 20.66 -1.25
C GLY A 136 2.65 21.06 -1.89
N ARG A 137 2.01 20.16 -2.64
CA ARG A 137 0.72 20.35 -3.29
C ARG A 137 -0.41 19.79 -2.44
N THR A 138 -1.60 20.40 -2.56
CA THR A 138 -2.83 19.83 -2.00
C THR A 138 -3.25 18.58 -2.77
N PHE A 139 -3.95 17.68 -2.08
CA PHE A 139 -4.47 16.45 -2.68
C PHE A 139 -5.93 16.25 -2.28
N ALA A 140 -6.80 16.01 -3.26
CA ALA A 140 -8.23 15.78 -3.04
C ALA A 140 -8.49 14.33 -2.57
N LEU A 141 -8.08 14.04 -1.33
CA LEU A 141 -8.16 12.68 -0.77
C LEU A 141 -9.60 12.15 -0.72
N ASP A 142 -10.59 13.00 -0.42
CA ASP A 142 -11.99 12.60 -0.35
C ASP A 142 -12.52 12.11 -1.69
N GLU A 143 -12.15 12.77 -2.80
CA GLU A 143 -12.49 12.33 -4.16
C GLU A 143 -11.82 11.00 -4.50
N GLY A 144 -10.53 10.86 -4.17
CA GLY A 144 -9.78 9.62 -4.34
C GLY A 144 -10.39 8.46 -3.55
N LEU A 145 -10.82 8.70 -2.30
CA LEU A 145 -11.50 7.71 -1.46
C LEU A 145 -12.89 7.36 -1.98
N ALA A 146 -13.65 8.34 -2.47
CA ALA A 146 -14.94 8.09 -3.11
C ALA A 146 -14.75 7.17 -4.32
N GLU A 147 -13.73 7.43 -5.14
CA GLU A 147 -13.43 6.58 -6.29
C GLU A 147 -13.02 5.18 -5.90
N LEU A 148 -12.11 5.07 -4.93
CA LEU A 148 -11.64 3.78 -4.44
C LEU A 148 -12.81 2.93 -3.89
N ARG A 149 -13.78 3.55 -3.21
CA ARG A 149 -15.01 2.89 -2.75
C ARG A 149 -15.91 2.45 -3.91
N ARG A 150 -16.03 3.23 -4.99
CA ARG A 150 -16.76 2.80 -6.20
C ARG A 150 -16.12 1.56 -6.82
N ILE A 151 -14.79 1.55 -6.95
CA ILE A 151 -14.04 0.41 -7.47
C ILE A 151 -14.25 -0.81 -6.57
N ALA A 152 -14.17 -0.65 -5.25
CA ALA A 152 -14.43 -1.72 -4.30
C ALA A 152 -15.85 -2.27 -4.45
N ALA A 153 -16.87 -1.41 -4.46
CA ALA A 153 -18.28 -1.81 -4.61
C ALA A 153 -18.55 -2.57 -5.91
N ALA A 154 -17.93 -2.16 -7.03
CA ALA A 154 -18.07 -2.84 -8.33
C ALA A 154 -17.41 -4.23 -8.36
N ASN A 155 -16.55 -4.55 -7.39
CA ASN A 155 -15.82 -5.82 -7.31
C ASN A 155 -16.21 -6.65 -6.08
N LEU A 156 -17.23 -6.25 -5.32
CA LEU A 156 -17.80 -7.12 -4.29
C LEU A 156 -18.48 -8.30 -4.97
N PRO A 157 -18.34 -9.54 -4.44
CA PRO A 157 -19.19 -10.63 -4.86
C PRO A 157 -20.66 -10.25 -4.59
N PRO A 158 -21.61 -10.66 -5.45
CA PRO A 158 -23.03 -10.43 -5.19
C PRO A 158 -23.38 -10.99 -3.81
N ALA A 159 -24.22 -10.26 -3.07
CA ALA A 159 -24.76 -10.78 -1.81
C ALA A 159 -25.36 -12.17 -2.07
N PRO A 160 -25.11 -13.15 -1.18
CA PRO A 160 -25.78 -14.44 -1.32
C PRO A 160 -27.29 -14.19 -1.38
N PRO A 161 -28.03 -14.87 -2.28
CA PRO A 161 -29.46 -14.68 -2.35
C PRO A 161 -30.08 -14.97 -0.99
N ASP A 162 -31.04 -14.13 -0.58
CA ASP A 162 -31.73 -14.13 0.74
C ASP A 162 -32.46 -15.45 1.08
N ASN A 163 -32.38 -16.45 0.19
CA ASN A 163 -33.01 -17.76 0.26
C ASN A 163 -32.01 -18.92 0.44
N ALA A 164 -30.84 -18.68 1.04
CA ALA A 164 -30.01 -19.78 1.54
C ALA A 164 -30.71 -20.48 2.71
N ILE A 165 -31.61 -21.40 2.37
CA ILE A 165 -32.28 -22.33 3.27
C ILE A 165 -31.24 -22.92 4.22
N ARG A 166 -31.37 -22.60 5.51
CA ARG A 166 -30.71 -23.32 6.59
C ARG A 166 -31.20 -24.77 6.55
N ILE A 167 -30.42 -25.65 5.94
CA ILE A 167 -30.57 -27.08 6.19
C ILE A 167 -29.91 -27.32 7.54
N ALA A 168 -30.75 -27.35 8.58
CA ALA A 168 -30.36 -27.90 9.87
C ALA A 168 -30.08 -29.40 9.69
N ALA A 169 -28.91 -29.84 10.15
CA ALA A 169 -28.62 -31.22 10.46
C ALA A 169 -28.46 -31.34 11.98
#